data_AF-A0A8S0V721-F1
#
_entry.id   AF-A0A8S0V721-F1
#
_cell.length_a   1.000
_cell.length_b   1.000
_cell.length_c   1.000
_cell.angle_alpha   90.00
_cell.angle_beta   90.00
_cell.angle_gamma   90.00
#
_symmetry.space_group_name_H-M   'P 1'
#
loop_
_entity.id
_entity.type
_entity.pdbx_description
1 polymer ?
#
loop_
_entity_poly.entity_id
_entity_poly.type
_entity_poly.pdbx_seq_one_letter_code
_entity_poly.pdbx_strand_id
1 'polypeptide(L)'
;MSLSYSTIAWGASLNRGVKPDVQYGYKSKTTAGTVFNFFDSLGSIAFAYAGHNVVLEIQATMPSTPEKPSKGPMWKGVIAAYVAVAICYFPVALIGYWIFGNKVDENIFKSLEKPWWLIAMANLFVVVHLIGSYQIYTMPVFDMIEYLLIKILKFKPSWMLRSVSRNIYVAFTMFIGITLPFFGGLLGFFGGFAFASTTYFLPCIIWLAIYKPRKFSLSWFTNWVSVKSFCFENKKPY
;
A
#
# COMPACT_ATOMS: atom_id res chain seq x y z
N MET A 1 -17.72 -1.19 1.55
CA MET A 1 -16.97 -0.33 2.49
C MET A 1 -16.02 0.62 1.76
N SER A 2 -14.99 0.13 1.04
CA SER A 2 -14.03 1.03 0.37
C SER A 2 -14.66 1.93 -0.70
N LEU A 3 -15.46 1.35 -1.59
CA LEU A 3 -16.29 2.09 -2.55
C LEU A 3 -17.22 3.11 -1.87
N SER A 4 -17.76 2.77 -0.70
CA SER A 4 -18.72 3.60 0.01
C SER A 4 -18.05 4.85 0.59
N TYR A 5 -16.92 4.72 1.30
CA TYR A 5 -16.23 5.89 1.86
C TYR A 5 -15.55 6.72 0.76
N SER A 6 -15.04 6.10 -0.32
CA SER A 6 -14.48 6.86 -1.44
C SER A 6 -15.57 7.66 -2.16
N THR A 7 -16.74 7.07 -2.37
CA THR A 7 -17.93 7.75 -2.91
C THR A 7 -18.37 8.91 -2.04
N ILE A 8 -18.40 8.74 -0.72
CA ILE A 8 -18.68 9.84 0.20
C ILE A 8 -17.62 10.92 0.08
N ALA A 9 -16.33 10.57 0.01
CA ALA A 9 -15.23 11.53 -0.07
C ALA A 9 -15.34 12.44 -1.31
N TRP A 10 -15.45 11.88 -2.51
CA TRP A 10 -15.54 12.70 -3.71
C TRP A 10 -16.93 13.33 -3.89
N GLY A 11 -18.01 12.62 -3.54
CA GLY A 11 -19.38 13.13 -3.65
C GLY A 11 -19.66 14.31 -2.72
N ALA A 12 -19.21 14.22 -1.46
CA ALA A 12 -19.31 15.34 -0.52
C ALA A 12 -18.41 16.51 -0.94
N SER A 13 -17.24 16.24 -1.54
CA SER A 13 -16.35 17.27 -2.07
C SER A 13 -17.01 18.04 -3.22
N LEU A 14 -17.65 17.35 -4.16
CA LEU A 14 -18.43 17.99 -5.23
C LEU A 14 -19.55 18.87 -4.68
N ASN A 15 -20.31 18.36 -3.72
CA ASN A 15 -21.42 19.11 -3.12
C ASN A 15 -20.93 20.36 -2.35
N ARG A 16 -19.70 20.34 -1.83
CA ARG A 16 -19.11 21.51 -1.18
C ARG A 16 -18.77 22.62 -2.17
N GLY A 17 -18.38 22.25 -3.39
CA GLY A 17 -17.97 23.20 -4.43
C GLY A 17 -16.60 23.85 -4.17
N VAL A 18 -16.02 24.42 -5.22
CA VAL A 18 -14.73 25.13 -5.17
C VAL A 18 -14.91 26.42 -4.37
N LYS A 19 -14.08 26.64 -3.33
CA LYS A 19 -14.09 27.91 -2.59
C LYS A 19 -13.42 29.05 -3.40
N PRO A 20 -13.81 30.32 -3.20
CA PRO A 20 -13.27 31.45 -3.97
C PRO A 20 -11.76 31.68 -3.84
N ASP A 21 -11.13 31.21 -2.75
CA ASP A 21 -9.73 31.42 -2.41
C ASP A 21 -8.84 30.18 -2.65
N VAL A 22 -9.32 29.22 -3.44
CA VAL A 22 -8.57 27.98 -3.73
C VAL A 22 -7.39 28.28 -4.65
N GLN A 23 -6.21 27.84 -4.22
CA GLN A 23 -4.99 27.95 -5.02
C GLN A 23 -4.57 26.57 -5.52
N TYR A 24 -4.13 26.52 -6.78
CA TYR A 24 -3.57 25.33 -7.40
C TYR A 24 -2.06 25.53 -7.59
N GLY A 25 -1.26 24.57 -7.15
CA GLY A 25 0.18 24.65 -7.22
C GLY A 25 0.86 23.88 -6.10
N TYR A 26 2.17 24.06 -5.98
CA TYR A 26 2.95 23.39 -4.95
C TYR A 26 2.57 23.85 -3.54
N LYS A 27 2.48 22.89 -2.63
CA LYS A 27 2.22 23.16 -1.20
C LYS A 27 3.42 23.83 -0.52
N SER A 28 4.65 23.50 -0.95
CA SER A 28 5.88 24.15 -0.48
C SER A 28 6.26 25.33 -1.37
N LYS A 29 6.76 26.40 -0.74
CA LYS A 29 7.33 27.57 -1.43
C LYS A 29 8.83 27.45 -1.71
N THR A 30 9.51 26.49 -1.07
CA THR A 30 10.95 26.24 -1.27
C THR A 30 11.17 25.11 -2.26
N THR A 31 12.20 25.23 -3.10
CA THR A 31 12.60 24.19 -4.07
C THR A 31 12.83 22.85 -3.39
N ALA A 32 13.58 22.83 -2.27
CA ALA A 32 13.84 21.62 -1.51
C ALA A 32 12.55 20.96 -1.02
N GLY A 33 11.63 21.72 -0.42
CA GLY A 33 10.35 21.18 0.04
C GLY A 33 9.48 20.66 -1.10
N THR A 34 9.51 21.29 -2.27
CA THR A 34 8.79 20.79 -3.46
C THR A 34 9.36 19.45 -3.94
N VAL A 35 10.69 19.31 -3.96
CA VAL A 35 11.35 18.05 -4.32
C VAL A 35 11.03 16.93 -3.31
N PHE A 36 11.09 17.22 -2.00
CA PHE A 36 10.73 16.23 -0.97
C PHE A 36 9.26 15.83 -1.06
N ASN A 37 8.34 16.78 -1.23
CA ASN A 37 6.92 16.47 -1.41
C ASN A 37 6.66 15.62 -2.66
N PHE A 38 7.41 15.85 -3.74
CA PHE A 38 7.30 15.04 -4.96
C PHE A 38 7.70 13.58 -4.69
N PHE A 39 8.85 13.33 -4.06
CA PHE A 39 9.28 11.97 -3.72
C PHE A 39 8.37 11.30 -2.70
N ASP A 40 7.90 12.04 -1.69
CA ASP A 40 6.93 11.55 -0.72
C ASP A 40 5.59 11.16 -1.37
N SER A 41 5.14 11.94 -2.37
CA SER A 41 3.96 11.63 -3.18
C SER A 41 4.15 10.36 -4.01
N LEU A 42 5.33 10.17 -4.62
CA LEU A 42 5.65 8.93 -5.34
C LEU A 42 5.66 7.72 -4.39
N GLY A 43 6.22 7.88 -3.19
CA GLY A 43 6.16 6.87 -2.13
C GLY A 43 4.72 6.55 -1.74
N SER A 44 3.89 7.57 -1.53
CA SER A 44 2.47 7.39 -1.18
C SER A 44 1.71 6.65 -2.27
N ILE A 45 1.99 6.92 -3.55
CA ILE A 45 1.42 6.17 -4.68
C ILE A 45 1.90 4.71 -4.65
N ALA A 46 3.19 4.46 -4.43
CA ALA A 46 3.72 3.10 -4.31
C ALA A 46 3.05 2.32 -3.16
N PHE A 47 2.85 2.97 -2.01
CA PHE A 47 2.11 2.40 -0.88
C PHE A 47 0.64 2.10 -1.25
N ALA A 48 -0.02 2.98 -2.00
CA ALA A 48 -1.42 2.81 -2.38
C ALA A 48 -1.66 1.53 -3.21
N TYR A 49 -0.63 0.99 -3.86
CA TYR A 49 -0.67 -0.27 -4.61
C TYR A 49 0.06 -1.43 -3.92
N ALA A 50 0.25 -1.37 -2.59
CA ALA A 50 1.02 -2.33 -1.79
C ALA A 50 0.34 -3.68 -1.49
N GLY A 51 -0.43 -4.26 -2.41
CA GLY A 51 -1.16 -5.53 -2.18
C GLY A 51 -0.37 -6.83 -2.45
N HIS A 52 0.88 -6.72 -2.91
CA HIS A 52 1.63 -7.84 -3.48
C HIS A 52 2.13 -8.85 -2.44
N ASN A 53 2.33 -8.41 -1.20
CA ASN A 53 2.81 -9.26 -0.10
C ASN A 53 1.80 -10.34 0.33
N VAL A 54 0.52 -10.18 0.01
CA VAL A 54 -0.54 -11.17 0.31
C VAL A 54 -0.98 -11.96 -0.93
N VAL A 55 -0.35 -11.72 -2.10
CA VAL A 55 -0.75 -12.36 -3.36
C VAL A 55 -0.67 -13.88 -3.28
N LEU A 56 0.32 -14.43 -2.59
CA LEU A 56 0.51 -15.87 -2.44
C LEU A 56 -0.55 -16.50 -1.52
N GLU A 57 -0.94 -15.81 -0.45
CA GLU A 57 -2.03 -16.25 0.43
C GLU A 57 -3.38 -16.25 -0.30
N ILE A 58 -3.65 -15.21 -1.09
CA ILE A 58 -4.84 -15.15 -1.94
C ILE A 58 -4.77 -16.26 -3.00
N GLN A 59 -3.60 -16.54 -3.57
CA GLN A 59 -3.43 -17.60 -4.56
C GLN A 59 -3.66 -18.99 -3.97
N ALA A 60 -3.17 -19.23 -2.76
CA ALA A 60 -3.27 -20.51 -2.06
C ALA A 60 -4.73 -20.87 -1.72
N THR A 61 -5.59 -19.87 -1.54
CA THR A 61 -7.02 -20.08 -1.25
C THR A 61 -7.89 -20.21 -2.50
N MET A 62 -7.36 -19.97 -3.70
CA MET A 62 -8.11 -20.12 -4.93
C MET A 62 -8.19 -21.58 -5.38
N PRO A 63 -9.37 -22.05 -5.85
CA PRO A 63 -9.53 -23.39 -6.38
C PRO A 63 -8.55 -23.63 -7.54
N SER A 64 -7.73 -24.66 -7.41
CA SER A 64 -6.81 -25.09 -8.48
C SER A 64 -6.69 -26.61 -8.52
N THR A 65 -6.51 -27.13 -9.72
CA THR A 65 -6.21 -28.55 -9.99
C THR A 65 -4.96 -28.60 -10.88
N PRO A 66 -4.26 -29.75 -10.98
CA PRO A 66 -3.14 -29.90 -11.91
C PRO A 66 -3.48 -29.50 -13.35
N GLU A 67 -4.73 -29.72 -13.76
CA GLU A 67 -5.25 -29.41 -15.09
C GLU A 67 -5.72 -27.94 -15.23
N LYS A 68 -6.09 -27.29 -14.13
CA LYS A 68 -6.57 -25.90 -14.09
C LYS A 68 -5.79 -25.09 -13.05
N PRO A 69 -4.66 -24.46 -13.44
CA PRO A 69 -3.83 -23.70 -12.52
C PRO A 69 -4.53 -22.42 -12.04
N SER A 70 -4.25 -22.02 -10.79
CA SER A 70 -4.80 -20.79 -10.17
C SER A 70 -4.39 -19.48 -10.86
N LYS A 71 -3.41 -19.52 -11.77
CA LYS A 71 -2.91 -18.36 -12.54
C LYS A 71 -4.03 -17.62 -13.30
N GLY A 72 -4.94 -18.36 -13.94
CA GLY A 72 -6.02 -17.77 -14.74
C GLY A 72 -7.01 -16.97 -13.89
N PRO A 73 -7.62 -17.60 -12.86
CA PRO A 73 -8.47 -16.91 -11.89
C PRO A 73 -7.74 -15.75 -11.18
N MET A 74 -6.48 -15.94 -10.78
CA MET A 74 -5.66 -14.89 -10.17
C MET A 74 -5.56 -13.66 -11.06
N TRP A 75 -5.24 -13.84 -12.35
CA TRP A 75 -5.10 -12.73 -13.29
C TRP A 75 -6.39 -11.91 -13.43
N LYS A 76 -7.54 -12.59 -13.51
CA LYS A 76 -8.85 -11.93 -13.55
C LYS A 76 -9.13 -11.16 -12.26
N GLY A 77 -8.82 -11.76 -11.11
CA GLY A 77 -8.95 -11.12 -9.81
C GLY A 77 -8.08 -9.87 -9.68
N VAL A 78 -6.82 -9.94 -10.12
CA VAL A 78 -5.89 -8.80 -10.14
C VAL A 78 -6.44 -7.68 -11.02
N ILE A 79 -6.87 -7.96 -12.26
CA ILE A 79 -7.45 -6.93 -13.14
C ILE A 79 -8.65 -6.25 -12.48
N ALA A 80 -9.60 -7.05 -11.96
CA ALA A 80 -10.78 -6.51 -11.29
C ALA A 80 -10.42 -5.65 -10.08
N ALA A 81 -9.43 -6.06 -9.28
CA ALA A 81 -8.94 -5.31 -8.14
C ALA A 81 -8.33 -3.96 -8.56
N TYR A 82 -7.47 -3.94 -9.58
CA TYR A 82 -6.86 -2.70 -10.08
C TYR A 82 -7.89 -1.73 -10.68
N VAL A 83 -8.91 -2.24 -11.38
CA VAL A 83 -10.03 -1.42 -11.87
C VAL A 83 -10.82 -0.83 -10.69
N ALA A 84 -11.13 -1.63 -9.67
CA ALA A 84 -11.84 -1.15 -8.48
C ALA A 84 -11.03 -0.09 -7.71
N VAL A 85 -9.71 -0.27 -7.59
CA VAL A 85 -8.80 0.70 -7.00
C VAL A 85 -8.80 2.00 -7.80
N ALA A 86 -8.71 1.93 -9.13
CA ALA A 86 -8.75 3.10 -10.00
C ALA A 86 -10.05 3.90 -9.82
N ILE A 87 -11.21 3.22 -9.77
CA ILE A 87 -12.51 3.84 -9.54
C ILE A 87 -12.59 4.49 -8.15
N CYS A 88 -11.89 3.97 -7.14
CA CYS A 88 -11.87 4.57 -5.81
C CYS A 88 -10.90 5.75 -5.71
N TYR A 89 -9.71 5.65 -6.29
CA TYR A 89 -8.63 6.60 -6.06
C TYR A 89 -8.67 7.80 -7.00
N PHE A 90 -8.89 7.59 -8.31
CA PHE A 90 -8.84 8.68 -9.27
C PHE A 90 -9.92 9.75 -9.01
N PRO A 91 -11.20 9.41 -8.78
CA PRO A 91 -12.21 10.42 -8.47
C PRO A 91 -11.86 11.20 -7.20
N VAL A 92 -11.43 10.53 -6.14
CA VAL A 92 -11.05 11.20 -4.88
C VAL A 92 -9.87 12.14 -5.07
N ALA A 93 -8.82 11.71 -5.79
CA ALA A 93 -7.65 12.53 -6.03
C ALA A 93 -7.95 13.74 -6.93
N LEU A 94 -8.62 13.51 -8.07
CA LEU A 94 -8.90 14.55 -9.05
C LEU A 94 -9.92 15.56 -8.52
N ILE A 95 -11.06 15.09 -7.99
CA ILE A 95 -12.10 15.96 -7.46
C ILE A 95 -11.61 16.62 -6.17
N GLY A 96 -10.97 15.88 -5.27
CA GLY A 96 -10.45 16.43 -4.02
C GLY A 96 -9.46 17.57 -4.28
N TYR A 97 -8.51 17.37 -5.20
CA TYR A 97 -7.57 18.43 -5.56
C TYR A 97 -8.24 19.59 -6.30
N TRP A 98 -9.23 19.32 -7.16
CA TRP A 98 -9.99 20.37 -7.84
C TRP A 98 -10.80 21.24 -6.86
N ILE A 99 -11.36 20.65 -5.80
CA ILE A 99 -12.18 21.39 -4.83
C ILE A 99 -11.33 22.12 -3.79
N PHE A 100 -10.25 21.50 -3.29
CA PHE A 100 -9.46 22.01 -2.16
C PHE A 100 -8.11 22.61 -2.53
N GLY A 101 -7.61 22.34 -3.75
CA GLY A 101 -6.32 22.81 -4.23
C GLY A 101 -5.15 22.38 -3.33
N ASN A 102 -4.16 23.26 -3.20
CA ASN A 102 -2.95 23.03 -2.39
C ASN A 102 -3.19 22.99 -0.86
N LYS A 103 -4.41 23.34 -0.41
CA LYS A 103 -4.82 23.29 1.01
C LYS A 103 -5.41 21.94 1.42
N VAL A 104 -5.49 20.97 0.51
CA VAL A 104 -5.99 19.62 0.85
C VAL A 104 -5.13 18.97 1.94
N ASP A 105 -5.82 18.38 2.92
CA ASP A 105 -5.22 17.57 3.98
C ASP A 105 -4.97 16.14 3.50
N GLU A 106 -4.04 15.46 4.16
CA GLU A 106 -3.76 14.04 3.92
C GLU A 106 -5.02 13.17 4.07
N ASN A 107 -5.89 13.54 5.02
CA ASN A 107 -7.22 12.96 5.16
C ASN A 107 -8.26 13.96 4.62
N ILE A 108 -8.81 13.65 3.44
CA ILE A 108 -9.80 14.48 2.75
C ILE A 108 -11.05 14.80 3.59
N PHE A 109 -11.41 13.94 4.56
CA PHE A 109 -12.54 14.20 5.44
C PHE A 109 -12.27 15.35 6.43
N LYS A 110 -11.01 15.59 6.79
CA LYS A 110 -10.63 16.79 7.55
C LYS A 110 -10.84 18.04 6.70
N SER A 111 -10.48 17.97 5.41
CA SER A 111 -10.71 19.07 4.47
C SER A 111 -12.17 19.33 4.19
N LEU A 112 -13.12 18.43 4.49
CA LEU A 112 -14.57 18.63 4.31
C LEU A 112 -15.24 19.42 5.44
N GLU A 113 -14.79 19.27 6.70
CA GLU A 113 -15.29 19.93 7.93
C GLU A 113 -16.78 19.68 8.30
N LYS A 114 -17.70 19.65 7.32
CA LYS A 114 -19.16 19.48 7.48
C LYS A 114 -19.77 18.71 6.30
N PRO A 115 -20.92 18.03 6.48
CA PRO A 115 -21.61 17.79 7.75
C PRO A 115 -20.95 16.66 8.56
N TRP A 116 -20.88 16.85 9.87
CA TRP A 116 -20.25 15.95 10.84
C TRP A 116 -20.75 14.49 10.82
N TRP A 117 -22.06 14.26 10.64
CA TRP A 117 -22.62 12.90 10.63
C TRP A 117 -22.11 12.08 9.44
N LEU A 118 -21.94 12.73 8.28
CA LEU A 118 -21.46 12.09 7.06
C LEU A 118 -19.98 11.74 7.18
N ILE A 119 -19.19 12.64 7.75
CA ILE A 119 -17.77 12.40 8.08
C ILE A 119 -17.64 11.26 9.09
N ALA A 120 -18.47 11.23 10.13
CA ALA A 120 -18.48 10.15 11.12
C ALA A 120 -18.81 8.79 10.48
N MET A 121 -19.82 8.74 9.61
CA MET A 121 -20.17 7.53 8.87
C MET A 121 -19.03 7.06 7.94
N ALA A 122 -18.40 7.99 7.23
CA ALA A 122 -17.26 7.65 6.37
C ALA A 122 -16.07 7.11 7.17
N ASN A 123 -15.75 7.74 8.31
CA ASN A 123 -14.71 7.25 9.22
C ASN A 123 -15.05 5.86 9.79
N LEU A 124 -16.32 5.58 10.13
CA LEU A 124 -16.76 4.26 10.55
C LEU A 124 -16.52 3.20 9.46
N PHE A 125 -16.81 3.54 8.20
CA PHE A 125 -16.52 2.64 7.07
C PHE A 125 -15.04 2.37 6.88
N VAL A 126 -14.19 3.37 7.09
CA VAL A 126 -12.73 3.21 7.10
C VAL A 126 -12.32 2.26 8.23
N VAL A 127 -12.84 2.43 9.44
CA VAL A 127 -12.54 1.53 10.58
C VAL A 127 -12.91 0.08 10.27
N VAL A 128 -14.14 -0.18 9.81
CA VAL A 128 -14.60 -1.53 9.47
C VAL A 128 -13.73 -2.15 8.38
N HIS A 129 -13.37 -1.36 7.36
CA HIS A 129 -12.47 -1.80 6.29
C HIS A 129 -11.07 -2.16 6.83
N LEU A 130 -10.49 -1.33 7.70
CA LEU A 130 -9.16 -1.54 8.26
C LEU A 130 -9.10 -2.75 9.18
N ILE A 131 -10.15 -3.06 9.94
CA ILE A 131 -10.23 -4.28 10.75
C ILE A 131 -10.12 -5.52 9.86
N GLY A 132 -10.87 -5.57 8.76
CA GLY A 132 -10.80 -6.67 7.81
C GLY A 132 -9.44 -6.79 7.14
N SER A 133 -8.87 -5.66 6.69
CA SER A 133 -7.53 -5.63 6.09
C SER A 133 -6.46 -6.08 7.08
N TYR A 134 -6.49 -5.61 8.33
CA TYR A 134 -5.52 -6.00 9.36
C TYR A 134 -5.47 -7.52 9.52
N GLN A 135 -6.62 -8.19 9.54
CA GLN A 135 -6.66 -9.65 9.66
C GLN A 135 -5.95 -10.37 8.51
N ILE A 136 -6.11 -9.90 7.27
CA ILE A 136 -5.48 -10.52 6.09
C ILE A 136 -3.96 -10.25 6.08
N TYR A 137 -3.56 -9.01 6.37
CA TYR A 137 -2.15 -8.60 6.29
C TYR A 137 -1.29 -9.13 7.44
N THR A 138 -1.89 -9.40 8.61
CA THR A 138 -1.14 -9.92 9.77
C THR A 138 -0.92 -11.42 9.74
N MET A 139 -1.70 -12.18 8.96
CA MET A 139 -1.55 -13.65 8.87
C MET A 139 -0.13 -14.07 8.45
N PRO A 140 0.44 -13.57 7.33
CA PRO A 140 1.81 -13.91 6.96
C PRO A 140 2.84 -13.54 8.03
N VAL A 141 2.61 -12.45 8.76
CA VAL A 141 3.51 -11.99 9.82
C VAL A 141 3.46 -12.94 11.01
N PHE A 142 2.27 -13.40 11.40
CA PHE A 142 2.12 -14.39 12.46
C PHE A 142 2.77 -15.72 12.08
N ASP A 143 2.61 -16.16 10.84
CA ASP A 143 3.25 -17.40 10.36
C ASP A 143 4.78 -17.26 10.34
N MET A 144 5.30 -16.10 9.96
CA MET A 144 6.74 -15.81 10.03
C MET A 144 7.25 -15.83 11.47
N ILE A 145 6.58 -15.15 12.40
CA ILE A 145 6.98 -15.12 13.81
C ILE A 145 6.94 -16.54 14.40
N GLU A 146 5.90 -17.31 14.09
CA GLU A 146 5.77 -18.68 14.56
C GLU A 146 6.87 -19.59 13.98
N TYR A 147 7.18 -19.45 12.69
CA TYR A 147 8.31 -20.14 12.07
C TYR A 147 9.63 -19.83 12.79
N LEU A 148 9.91 -18.56 13.08
CA LEU A 148 11.11 -18.15 13.82
C LEU A 148 11.16 -18.78 15.22
N LEU A 149 10.06 -18.70 15.98
CA LEU A 149 9.98 -19.22 17.35
C LEU A 149 10.14 -20.75 17.41
N ILE A 150 9.51 -21.49 16.49
CA ILE A 150 9.49 -22.96 16.53
C ILE A 150 10.72 -23.54 15.83
N LYS A 151 11.05 -23.08 14.62
CA LYS A 151 12.06 -23.74 13.77
C LYS A 151 13.47 -23.26 14.09
N ILE A 152 13.63 -21.96 14.36
CA ILE A 152 14.95 -21.37 14.65
C ILE A 152 15.21 -21.41 16.15
N LEU A 153 14.31 -20.87 16.97
CA LEU A 153 14.49 -20.79 18.42
C LEU A 153 14.07 -22.07 19.18
N LYS A 154 13.58 -23.09 18.47
CA LYS A 154 13.25 -24.43 19.00
C LYS A 154 12.23 -24.45 20.15
N PHE A 155 11.36 -23.46 20.24
CA PHE A 155 10.25 -23.50 21.20
C PHE A 155 9.23 -24.59 20.82
N LYS A 156 8.58 -25.16 21.84
CA LYS A 156 7.50 -26.14 21.63
C LYS A 156 6.26 -25.43 21.08
N PRO A 157 5.66 -25.93 19.98
CA PRO A 157 4.40 -25.41 19.48
C PRO A 157 3.33 -25.57 20.57
N SER A 158 2.79 -24.45 21.04
CA SER A 158 1.71 -24.45 22.03
C SER A 158 0.74 -23.31 21.75
N TRP A 159 -0.51 -23.48 22.16
CA TRP A 159 -1.53 -22.44 22.05
C TRP A 159 -1.13 -21.17 22.81
N MET A 160 -0.44 -21.33 23.95
CA MET A 160 0.07 -20.21 24.74
C MET A 160 1.15 -19.44 24.00
N LEU A 161 2.11 -20.12 23.36
CA LEU A 161 3.16 -19.46 22.56
C LEU A 161 2.55 -18.62 21.44
N ARG A 162 1.57 -19.17 20.71
CA ARG A 162 0.83 -18.46 19.66
C ARG A 162 0.08 -17.25 20.20
N SER A 163 -0.59 -17.40 21.33
CA SER A 163 -1.38 -16.31 21.93
C SER A 163 -0.47 -15.18 22.41
N VAL A 164 0.63 -15.50 23.08
CA VAL A 164 1.60 -14.53 23.58
C VAL A 164 2.28 -13.81 22.41
N SER A 165 2.78 -14.52 21.41
CA SER A 165 3.48 -13.90 20.28
C SER A 165 2.58 -12.94 19.48
N ARG A 166 1.32 -13.33 19.26
CA ARG A 166 0.32 -12.48 18.57
C ARG A 166 0.00 -11.23 19.39
N ASN A 167 -0.26 -11.36 20.69
CA ASN A 167 -0.56 -10.20 21.54
C ASN A 167 0.64 -9.23 21.66
N ILE A 168 1.86 -9.76 21.75
CA ILE A 168 3.08 -8.92 21.75
C ILE A 168 3.18 -8.14 20.44
N TYR A 169 2.96 -8.81 19.30
CA TYR A 169 2.97 -8.13 18.00
C TYR A 169 1.90 -7.02 17.92
N VAL A 170 0.67 -7.32 18.34
CA VAL A 170 -0.43 -6.33 18.35
C VAL A 170 -0.06 -5.16 19.26
N ALA A 171 0.40 -5.41 20.48
CA ALA A 171 0.82 -4.37 21.43
C ALA A 171 1.97 -3.51 20.87
N PHE A 172 2.94 -4.13 20.20
CA PHE A 172 4.03 -3.42 19.55
C PHE A 172 3.56 -2.51 18.41
N THR A 173 2.68 -3.01 17.53
CA THR A 173 2.11 -2.18 16.45
C THR A 173 1.23 -1.05 16.99
N MET A 174 0.49 -1.29 18.07
CA MET A 174 -0.28 -0.26 18.77
C MET A 174 0.64 0.82 19.37
N PHE A 175 1.74 0.43 20.01
CA PHE A 175 2.73 1.36 20.53
C PHE A 175 3.32 2.26 19.43
N ILE A 176 3.68 1.68 18.28
CA ILE A 176 4.14 2.46 17.12
C ILE A 176 3.05 3.42 16.63
N GLY A 177 1.81 2.95 16.52
CA GLY A 177 0.68 3.77 16.06
C GLY A 177 0.40 4.97 16.97
N ILE A 178 0.60 4.84 18.29
CA ILE A 178 0.44 5.93 19.25
C ILE A 178 1.61 6.91 19.19
N THR A 179 2.83 6.42 18.95
CA THR A 179 4.05 7.25 18.97
C THR A 179 4.25 8.07 17.69
N LEU A 180 3.73 7.63 16.53
CA LEU A 180 3.93 8.29 15.23
C LEU A 180 2.61 8.79 14.60
N PRO A 181 2.07 9.95 15.02
CA PRO A 181 0.76 10.45 14.57
C PRO A 181 0.79 11.22 13.23
N PHE A 182 1.70 10.91 12.30
CA PHE A 182 1.82 11.56 10.99
C PHE A 182 1.65 10.54 9.84
N PHE A 183 0.42 10.42 9.35
CA PHE A 183 0.05 9.35 8.43
C PHE A 183 0.69 9.49 7.04
N GLY A 184 0.63 10.68 6.41
CA GLY A 184 1.15 10.91 5.06
C GLY A 184 2.64 10.59 4.93
N GLY A 185 3.47 11.15 5.81
CA GLY A 185 4.91 10.88 5.80
C GLY A 185 5.26 9.41 6.04
N LEU A 186 4.47 8.67 6.85
CA LEU A 186 4.66 7.22 7.02
C LEU A 186 4.32 6.45 5.73
N LEU A 187 3.24 6.82 5.04
CA LEU A 187 2.87 6.21 3.75
C LEU A 187 3.96 6.44 2.70
N GLY A 188 4.44 7.68 2.58
CA GLY A 188 5.52 8.03 1.66
C GLY A 188 6.81 7.26 1.96
N PHE A 189 7.22 7.21 3.23
CA PHE A 189 8.40 6.49 3.67
C PHE A 189 8.31 4.98 3.42
N PHE A 190 7.27 4.30 3.93
CA PHE A 190 7.14 2.85 3.76
C PHE A 190 6.87 2.47 2.30
N GLY A 191 6.13 3.30 1.57
CA GLY A 191 5.90 3.12 0.14
C GLY A 191 7.19 3.18 -0.67
N GLY A 192 8.01 4.21 -0.45
CA GLY A 192 9.28 4.40 -1.15
C GLY A 192 10.38 3.42 -0.73
N PHE A 193 10.50 3.10 0.55
CA PHE A 193 11.57 2.25 1.06
C PHE A 193 11.20 0.75 1.04
N ALA A 194 10.11 0.38 1.71
CA ALA A 194 9.75 -1.02 1.93
C ALA A 194 8.99 -1.62 0.74
N PHE A 195 7.96 -0.93 0.24
CA PHE A 195 7.14 -1.47 -0.83
C PHE A 195 7.79 -1.34 -2.20
N ALA A 196 8.50 -0.25 -2.48
CA ALA A 196 9.18 -0.13 -3.76
C ALA A 196 10.24 -1.24 -3.93
N SER A 197 10.96 -1.57 -2.86
CA SER A 197 11.96 -2.63 -2.88
C SER A 197 11.36 -4.02 -3.07
N THR A 198 10.34 -4.34 -2.28
CA THR A 198 9.72 -5.67 -2.33
C THR A 198 8.82 -5.89 -3.54
N THR A 199 8.20 -4.84 -4.08
CA THR A 199 7.20 -4.93 -5.15
C THR A 199 7.80 -4.68 -6.54
N TYR A 200 8.71 -3.72 -6.69
CA TYR A 200 9.26 -3.38 -8.00
C TYR A 200 10.64 -3.98 -8.23
N PHE A 201 11.48 -4.18 -7.20
CA PHE A 201 12.83 -4.70 -7.42
C PHE A 201 12.89 -6.23 -7.32
N LEU A 202 12.40 -6.83 -6.23
CA LEU A 202 12.53 -8.27 -6.01
C LEU A 202 11.92 -9.12 -7.15
N PRO A 203 10.69 -8.84 -7.65
CA PRO A 203 10.12 -9.64 -8.73
C PRO A 203 10.92 -9.52 -10.03
N CYS A 204 11.46 -8.34 -10.35
CA CYS A 204 12.32 -8.14 -11.51
C CYS A 204 13.62 -8.94 -11.41
N ILE A 205 14.25 -8.97 -10.23
CA ILE A 205 15.46 -9.76 -9.97
C ILE A 205 15.15 -11.26 -10.12
N ILE A 206 14.09 -11.73 -9.45
CA ILE A 206 13.65 -13.13 -9.49
C ILE A 206 13.35 -13.55 -10.94
N TRP A 207 12.62 -12.72 -11.69
CA TRP A 207 12.27 -13.00 -13.08
C TRP A 207 13.50 -13.08 -13.99
N LEU A 208 14.44 -12.14 -13.86
CA LEU A 208 15.70 -12.17 -14.61
C LEU A 208 16.56 -13.39 -14.27
N ALA A 209 16.58 -13.83 -13.01
CA ALA A 209 17.32 -15.00 -12.56
C ALA A 209 16.73 -16.32 -13.08
N ILE A 210 15.39 -16.44 -13.10
CA ILE A 210 14.68 -17.64 -13.52
C ILE A 210 14.63 -17.77 -15.05
N TYR A 211 14.16 -16.73 -15.75
CA TYR A 211 13.87 -16.81 -17.18
C TYR A 211 15.07 -16.53 -18.08
N LYS A 212 16.14 -15.90 -17.56
CA LYS A 212 17.37 -15.57 -18.30
C LYS A 212 17.09 -15.05 -19.73
N PRO A 213 16.32 -13.96 -19.88
CA PRO A 213 15.93 -13.45 -21.19
C PRO A 213 17.16 -13.01 -22.01
N ARG A 214 17.02 -12.96 -23.35
CA ARG A 214 18.10 -12.47 -24.23
C ARG A 214 18.52 -11.07 -23.80
N LYS A 215 19.85 -10.88 -23.63
CA LYS A 215 20.45 -9.59 -23.31
C LYS A 215 20.03 -8.56 -24.38
N PHE A 216 19.68 -7.35 -23.94
CA PHE A 216 19.18 -6.24 -24.77
C PHE A 216 17.76 -6.40 -25.36
N SER A 217 16.98 -7.39 -24.94
CA SER A 217 15.53 -7.38 -25.21
C SER A 217 14.83 -6.24 -24.45
N LEU A 218 13.70 -5.74 -24.96
CA LEU A 218 12.87 -4.74 -24.26
C LEU A 218 12.51 -5.19 -22.85
N SER A 219 12.13 -6.46 -22.66
CA SER A 219 11.86 -7.04 -21.34
C SER A 219 13.11 -7.14 -20.46
N TRP A 220 14.30 -7.28 -21.05
CA TRP A 220 15.54 -7.27 -20.27
C TRP A 220 15.88 -5.84 -19.82
N PHE A 221 15.74 -4.86 -20.72
CA PHE A 221 16.02 -3.46 -20.41
C PHE A 221 15.09 -2.90 -19.33
N THR A 222 13.77 -3.15 -19.44
CA THR A 222 12.80 -2.65 -18.44
C THR A 222 13.04 -3.23 -17.05
N ASN A 223 13.25 -4.55 -16.94
CA ASN A 223 13.56 -5.18 -15.66
C ASN A 223 14.94 -4.76 -15.12
N TRP A 224 15.92 -4.53 -16.00
CA TRP A 224 17.26 -4.10 -15.60
C TRP A 224 17.31 -2.64 -15.13
N VAL A 225 16.51 -1.76 -15.74
CA VAL A 225 16.34 -0.36 -15.28
C VAL A 225 15.75 -0.34 -13.87
N SER A 226 14.71 -1.14 -13.61
CA SER A 226 14.14 -1.28 -12.27
C SER A 226 15.19 -1.77 -11.25
N VAL A 227 16.09 -2.69 -11.63
CA VAL A 227 17.13 -3.22 -10.73
C VAL A 227 18.29 -2.23 -10.52
N LYS A 228 18.75 -1.53 -11.56
CA LYS A 228 19.91 -0.64 -11.47
C LYS A 228 19.64 0.67 -10.73
N SER A 229 18.40 1.15 -10.65
CA SER A 229 18.07 2.34 -9.85
C SER A 229 18.30 2.17 -8.35
N PHE A 230 18.41 0.94 -7.84
CA PHE A 230 18.67 0.66 -6.41
C PHE A 230 20.08 0.10 -6.15
N CYS A 231 20.71 -0.51 -7.15
CA CYS A 231 22.00 -1.17 -7.02
C CYS A 231 23.15 -0.24 -7.46
N PHE A 232 23.34 0.85 -6.71
CA PHE A 232 24.62 1.58 -6.64
C PHE A 232 25.38 1.12 -5.39
N GLU A 233 25.51 -0.19 -5.17
CA GLU A 233 26.52 -0.72 -4.25
C GLU A 233 26.70 -2.21 -4.53
N ASN A 234 27.95 -2.60 -4.76
CA ASN A 234 28.46 -3.96 -4.82
C ASN A 234 27.96 -4.88 -5.95
N LYS A 235 28.79 -4.96 -6.99
CA LYS A 235 29.37 -6.26 -7.40
C LYS A 235 30.72 -6.05 -8.08
N LYS A 236 31.81 -6.31 -7.34
CA LYS A 236 33.05 -6.81 -7.95
C LYS A 236 32.77 -8.22 -8.49
N PRO A 237 33.22 -8.54 -9.71
CA PRO A 237 33.07 -9.87 -10.27
C PRO A 237 34.14 -10.80 -9.67
N TYR A 238 33.71 -11.96 -9.18
CA TYR A 238 34.49 -13.19 -9.18
C TYR A 238 33.72 -14.20 -10.02
#